data_AF-A0A353EWZ4-F1
#
_entry.id   AF-A0A353EWZ4-F1
#
_cell.length_a   1.000
_cell.length_b   1.000
_cell.length_c   1.000
_cell.angle_alpha   90.00
_cell.angle_beta   90.00
_cell.angle_gamma   90.00
#
_symmetry.space_group_name_H-M   'P 1'
#
loop_
_entity.id
_entity.type
_entity.pdbx_description
1 polymer ?
#
loop_
_entity_poly.entity_id
_entity_poly.type
_entity_poly.pdbx_seq_one_letter_code
_entity_poly.pdbx_strand_id
1 'polypeptide(L)'
;ADLLFGDRSPSGRTPVTFPRLATHLPLYYNCYSSGHEVNSYYGESMPGGYRDSLASPYYPFGFGLTYARVRYGAPKCEEPPLTVRELEAGKTFPVTAEVENLGGRDAVEVVQLYLHDRVARMCRPLRELKG
;
A
#
# COMPACT_ATOMS: atom_id res chain seq x y z
N ALA A 1 -7.25 -12.17 26.27
CA ALA A 1 -8.58 -11.98 25.62
C ALA A 1 -8.79 -10.51 25.22
N ASP A 2 -7.69 -9.76 25.21
CA ASP A 2 -7.64 -8.30 25.33
C ASP A 2 -8.07 -7.60 24.04
N LEU A 3 -7.86 -8.25 22.89
CA LEU A 3 -8.35 -7.76 21.60
C LEU A 3 -9.88 -7.97 21.48
N LEU A 4 -10.37 -9.16 21.85
CA LEU A 4 -11.80 -9.49 21.73
C LEU A 4 -12.68 -8.66 22.66
N PHE A 5 -12.17 -8.34 23.85
CA PHE A 5 -12.87 -7.47 24.81
C PHE A 5 -12.58 -5.98 24.61
N GLY A 6 -11.64 -5.63 23.73
CA GLY A 6 -11.35 -4.24 23.38
C GLY A 6 -10.43 -3.50 24.36
N ASP A 7 -9.79 -4.20 25.28
CA ASP A 7 -8.72 -3.66 26.15
C ASP A 7 -7.53 -3.16 25.34
N ARG A 8 -7.30 -3.75 24.15
CA ARG A 8 -6.34 -3.27 23.16
C ARG A 8 -6.93 -3.24 21.76
N SER A 9 -6.55 -2.24 20.98
CA SER A 9 -6.91 -2.16 19.57
C SER A 9 -6.02 -3.08 18.71
N PRO A 10 -6.57 -3.81 17.73
CA PRO A 10 -5.77 -4.58 16.79
C PRO A 10 -4.95 -3.64 15.91
N SER A 11 -3.72 -4.04 15.61
CA SER A 11 -2.75 -3.28 14.80
C SER A 11 -2.10 -4.12 13.70
N GLY A 12 -2.54 -5.38 13.55
CA GLY A 12 -2.00 -6.30 12.56
C GLY A 12 -2.30 -5.86 11.13
N ARG A 13 -1.31 -6.00 10.26
CA ARG A 13 -1.41 -5.79 8.81
C ARG A 13 -1.16 -7.09 8.06
N THR A 14 -1.83 -7.31 6.95
CA THR A 14 -1.70 -8.51 6.14
C THR A 14 -0.30 -8.57 5.49
N PRO A 15 0.50 -9.62 5.73
CA PRO A 15 1.81 -9.78 5.10
C PRO A 15 1.71 -10.36 3.68
N VAL A 16 0.52 -10.82 3.28
CA VAL A 16 0.22 -11.39 1.97
C VAL A 16 -1.09 -10.83 1.45
N THR A 17 -1.27 -10.90 0.12
CA THR A 17 -2.54 -10.54 -0.52
C THR A 17 -3.51 -11.71 -0.43
N PHE A 18 -4.74 -11.44 -0.04
CA PHE A 18 -5.84 -12.41 -0.08
C PHE A 18 -6.65 -12.20 -1.36
N PRO A 19 -6.61 -13.15 -2.31
CA PRO A 19 -7.39 -13.05 -3.53
C PRO A 19 -8.87 -13.26 -3.24
N ARG A 20 -9.75 -12.77 -4.13
CA ARG A 20 -11.19 -13.04 -4.07
C ARG A 20 -11.51 -14.50 -4.40
N LEU A 21 -10.82 -15.03 -5.42
CA LEU A 21 -10.96 -16.41 -5.90
C LEU A 21 -9.56 -17.01 -6.08
N ALA A 22 -9.43 -18.33 -5.87
CA ALA A 22 -8.16 -19.04 -6.05
C ALA A 22 -7.62 -18.93 -7.49
N THR A 23 -8.52 -18.78 -8.47
CA THR A 23 -8.21 -18.60 -9.89
C THR A 23 -7.54 -17.25 -10.20
N HIS A 24 -7.52 -16.30 -9.26
CA HIS A 24 -6.84 -15.01 -9.45
C HIS A 24 -5.34 -15.09 -9.22
N LEU A 25 -4.83 -16.21 -8.69
CA LEU A 25 -3.42 -16.39 -8.45
C LEU A 25 -2.67 -16.61 -9.78
N PRO A 26 -1.46 -16.01 -9.95
CA PRO A 26 -0.72 -15.23 -8.97
C PRO A 26 -1.22 -13.77 -8.85
N LEU A 27 -1.43 -13.31 -7.61
CA LEU A 27 -1.87 -11.95 -7.29
C LEU A 27 -0.97 -11.35 -6.19
N TYR A 28 -0.24 -10.28 -6.52
CA TYR A 28 0.75 -9.68 -5.63
C TYR A 28 0.83 -8.16 -5.84
N TYR A 29 1.14 -7.43 -4.76
CA TYR A 29 1.07 -5.96 -4.74
C TYR A 29 2.12 -5.28 -5.60
N ASN A 30 3.33 -5.85 -5.72
CA ASN A 30 4.42 -5.31 -6.50
C ASN A 30 4.34 -5.75 -7.97
N CYS A 31 3.13 -5.83 -8.52
CA CYS A 31 2.91 -6.14 -9.93
C CYS A 31 3.48 -5.05 -10.84
N TYR A 32 3.92 -5.47 -12.02
CA TYR A 32 4.36 -4.57 -13.07
C TYR A 32 3.18 -3.88 -13.73
N SER A 33 3.42 -2.71 -14.32
CA SER A 33 2.42 -2.07 -15.16
C SER A 33 2.08 -2.97 -16.35
N SER A 34 0.79 -3.27 -16.54
CA SER A 34 0.30 -3.96 -17.73
C SER A 34 -0.12 -2.93 -18.77
N GLY A 35 0.07 -3.24 -20.05
CA GLY A 35 -0.54 -2.45 -21.14
C GLY A 35 -2.07 -2.59 -21.22
N HIS A 36 -2.68 -3.40 -20.35
CA HIS A 36 -4.12 -3.56 -20.22
C HIS A 36 -4.72 -2.38 -19.44
N GLU A 37 -5.96 -2.01 -19.77
CA GLU A 37 -6.70 -0.91 -19.12
C GLU A 37 -6.83 -1.09 -17.60
N VAL A 38 -6.78 -2.33 -17.13
CA VAL A 38 -6.82 -2.67 -15.71
C VAL A 38 -5.63 -3.57 -15.38
N ASN A 39 -4.88 -3.14 -14.38
CA ASN A 39 -3.93 -4.00 -13.70
C ASN A 39 -4.70 -4.83 -12.68
N SER A 40 -4.73 -6.15 -12.82
CA SER A 40 -5.56 -7.04 -12.00
C SER A 40 -5.46 -6.79 -10.49
N TYR A 41 -4.34 -6.27 -9.99
CA TYR A 41 -4.21 -5.92 -8.57
C TYR A 41 -4.82 -4.57 -8.16
N TYR A 42 -4.69 -3.54 -9.01
CA TYR A 42 -5.04 -2.14 -8.68
C TYR A 42 -6.24 -1.60 -9.46
N GLY A 43 -6.85 -2.39 -10.33
CA GLY A 43 -8.01 -1.97 -11.11
C GLY A 43 -9.33 -2.33 -10.44
N GLU A 44 -10.21 -1.35 -10.37
CA GLU A 44 -11.57 -1.46 -9.84
C GLU A 44 -12.58 -1.36 -10.99
N SER A 45 -12.49 -2.29 -11.95
CA SER A 45 -13.44 -2.34 -13.06
C SER A 45 -13.75 -3.78 -13.45
N MET A 46 -15.05 -4.11 -13.49
CA MET A 46 -15.56 -5.41 -13.93
C MET A 46 -15.14 -5.77 -15.37
N PRO A 47 -15.13 -4.87 -16.37
CA PRO A 47 -14.64 -5.25 -17.70
C PRO A 47 -13.11 -5.45 -17.80
N GLY A 48 -12.34 -5.10 -16.78
CA GLY A 48 -10.89 -4.96 -16.88
C GLY A 48 -10.05 -6.24 -16.77
N GLY A 49 -10.62 -7.37 -16.37
CA GLY A 49 -9.84 -8.60 -16.20
C GLY A 49 -10.64 -9.89 -16.04
N TYR A 50 -11.70 -9.89 -15.23
CA TYR A 50 -12.55 -11.06 -15.00
C TYR A 50 -14.01 -10.73 -15.30
N ARG A 51 -14.74 -11.66 -15.91
CA ARG A 51 -16.14 -11.41 -16.33
C ARG A 51 -17.14 -11.55 -15.19
N ASP A 52 -16.76 -12.30 -14.17
CA ASP A 52 -17.59 -12.76 -13.06
C ASP A 52 -17.22 -12.11 -11.73
N SER A 53 -16.10 -11.38 -11.67
CA SER A 53 -15.63 -10.74 -10.44
C SER A 53 -14.74 -9.53 -10.71
N LEU A 54 -14.51 -8.74 -9.66
CA LEU A 54 -13.49 -7.69 -9.69
C LEU A 54 -12.10 -8.33 -9.67
N ALA A 55 -11.19 -7.79 -10.48
CA ALA A 55 -9.81 -8.26 -10.50
C ALA A 55 -9.08 -7.97 -9.18
N SER A 56 -9.42 -6.85 -8.51
CA SER A 56 -8.80 -6.41 -7.27
C SER A 56 -8.88 -7.45 -6.13
N PRO A 57 -7.89 -7.49 -5.23
CA PRO A 57 -7.89 -8.41 -4.11
C PRO A 57 -9.05 -8.16 -3.14
N TYR A 58 -9.39 -9.17 -2.33
CA TYR A 58 -10.36 -9.01 -1.24
C TYR A 58 -9.71 -8.26 -0.06
N TYR A 59 -8.50 -8.67 0.32
CA TYR A 59 -7.64 -7.93 1.25
C TYR A 59 -6.26 -7.74 0.62
N PRO A 60 -5.86 -6.50 0.26
CA PRO A 60 -4.54 -6.25 -0.30
C PRO A 60 -3.44 -6.49 0.74
N PHE A 61 -2.20 -6.63 0.28
CA PHE A 61 -1.02 -6.54 1.13
C PHE A 61 -1.05 -5.24 1.96
N GLY A 62 -0.70 -5.33 3.24
CA GLY A 62 -0.68 -4.20 4.16
C GLY A 62 -2.06 -3.77 4.70
N PHE A 63 -3.13 -4.47 4.33
CA PHE A 63 -4.47 -4.21 4.84
C PHE A 63 -4.58 -4.57 6.32
N GLY A 64 -5.32 -3.77 7.08
CA GLY A 64 -5.65 -4.06 8.47
C GLY A 64 -6.65 -3.06 9.01
N LEU A 65 -7.38 -3.49 10.02
CA LEU A 65 -8.36 -2.68 10.71
C LEU A 65 -7.93 -2.47 12.16
N THR A 66 -8.32 -1.33 12.69
CA THR A 66 -8.16 -0.99 14.11
C THR A 66 -9.49 -0.46 14.66
N TYR A 67 -9.62 -0.37 15.98
CA TYR A 67 -10.86 0.12 16.61
C TYR A 67 -10.96 1.64 16.64
N ALA A 68 -9.87 2.35 16.39
CA ALA A 68 -9.85 3.80 16.26
C ALA A 68 -9.88 4.23 14.78
N ARG A 69 -10.26 5.49 14.54
CA ARG A 69 -10.22 6.07 13.21
C ARG A 69 -8.91 6.83 13.06
N VAL A 70 -8.03 6.41 12.16
CA VAL A 70 -6.77 7.09 11.90
C VAL A 70 -6.85 7.85 10.57
N ARG A 71 -6.38 9.10 10.57
CA ARG A 71 -6.29 9.95 9.38
C ARG A 71 -4.83 10.13 8.99
N TYR A 72 -4.57 10.00 7.69
CA TYR A 72 -3.28 10.30 7.08
C TYR A 72 -3.34 11.67 6.40
N GLY A 73 -2.39 12.53 6.72
CA GLY A 73 -2.11 13.75 5.97
C GLY A 73 -1.40 13.46 4.66
N ALA A 74 -1.34 14.46 3.78
CA ALA A 74 -0.56 14.36 2.55
C ALA A 74 0.94 14.22 2.90
N PRO A 75 1.67 13.28 2.28
CA PRO A 75 3.11 13.16 2.49
C PRO A 75 3.81 14.41 1.93
N LYS A 76 4.78 14.92 2.70
CA LYS A 76 5.61 16.08 2.37
C LYS A 76 7.05 15.61 2.19
N CYS A 77 7.70 16.16 1.17
CA CYS A 77 9.15 16.08 0.99
C CYS A 77 9.66 17.51 1.02
N GLU A 78 10.46 17.87 2.02
CA GLU A 78 10.92 19.24 2.22
C GLU A 78 12.21 19.56 1.45
N GLU A 79 12.88 18.53 0.91
CA GLU A 79 14.11 18.69 0.16
C GLU A 79 13.87 18.94 -1.34
N PRO A 80 14.75 19.72 -1.99
CA PRO A 80 14.74 19.85 -3.45
C PRO A 80 14.95 18.48 -4.11
N PRO A 81 14.45 18.29 -5.35
CA PRO A 81 14.62 17.04 -6.07
C PRO A 81 16.10 16.66 -6.17
N LEU A 82 16.44 15.49 -5.65
CA LEU A 82 17.78 14.92 -5.71
C LEU A 82 18.10 14.43 -7.12
N THR A 83 19.35 14.62 -7.53
CA THR A 83 19.86 14.00 -8.76
C THR A 83 20.15 12.51 -8.53
N VAL A 84 20.14 11.73 -9.61
CA VAL A 84 20.48 10.29 -9.56
C VAL A 84 21.87 10.07 -8.97
N ARG A 85 22.84 10.93 -9.32
CA ARG A 85 24.21 10.85 -8.79
C ARG A 85 24.28 11.05 -7.28
N GLU A 86 23.42 11.90 -6.72
CA GLU A 86 23.36 12.14 -5.28
C GLU A 86 22.74 10.96 -4.54
N LEU A 87 21.70 10.35 -5.11
CA LEU A 87 21.13 9.11 -4.58
C LEU A 87 22.16 7.96 -4.65
N GLU A 88 22.90 7.83 -5.75
CA GLU A 88 24.01 6.85 -5.90
C GLU A 88 25.14 7.11 -4.90
N ALA A 89 25.38 8.37 -4.53
CA ALA A 89 26.32 8.76 -3.48
C ALA A 89 25.77 8.56 -2.05
N GLY A 90 24.56 7.99 -1.91
CA GLY A 90 23.96 7.65 -0.62
C GLY A 90 23.19 8.79 0.05
N LYS A 91 22.90 9.89 -0.66
CA LYS A 91 21.96 10.89 -0.12
C LYS A 91 20.57 10.26 0.02
N THR A 92 19.87 10.65 1.08
CA THR A 92 18.49 10.25 1.35
C THR A 92 17.63 11.51 1.38
N PHE A 93 16.35 11.38 1.08
CA PHE A 93 15.38 12.46 1.24
C PHE A 93 14.36 12.05 2.30
N PRO A 94 14.11 12.87 3.33
CA PRO A 94 13.11 12.57 4.34
C PRO A 94 11.71 12.77 3.77
N VAL A 95 10.83 11.82 4.09
CA VAL A 95 9.39 11.91 3.80
C VAL A 95 8.66 12.00 5.13
N THR A 96 7.87 13.05 5.31
CA THR A 96 7.07 13.24 6.52
C THR A 96 5.59 13.15 6.18
N ALA A 97 4.81 12.54 7.07
CA ALA A 97 3.36 12.51 6.96
C ALA A 97 2.75 12.66 8.36
N GLU A 98 1.73 13.50 8.46
CA GLU A 98 0.96 13.64 9.69
C GLU A 98 0.03 12.43 9.83
N VAL A 99 0.05 11.77 10.98
CA VAL A 99 -0.84 10.66 11.31
C VAL A 99 -1.59 11.03 12.57
N GLU A 100 -2.92 11.06 12.49
CA GLU A 100 -3.76 11.51 13.58
C GLU A 100 -4.78 10.46 13.97
N ASN A 101 -4.86 10.15 15.26
CA ASN A 101 -5.94 9.35 15.81
C ASN A 101 -7.16 10.24 16.10
N LEU A 102 -8.21 10.09 15.29
CA LEU A 102 -9.50 10.77 15.42
C LEU A 102 -10.51 9.97 16.26
N GLY A 103 -10.11 8.79 16.75
CA GLY A 103 -10.97 7.94 17.58
C GLY A 103 -10.83 8.24 19.08
N GLY A 104 -11.80 7.76 19.87
CA GLY A 104 -11.77 7.85 21.33
C GLY A 104 -11.02 6.71 22.03
N ARG A 105 -10.22 5.93 21.29
CA ARG A 105 -9.48 4.77 21.81
C ARG A 105 -8.04 4.82 21.36
N ASP A 106 -7.14 4.33 22.21
CA ASP A 106 -5.74 4.15 21.86
C ASP A 106 -5.59 3.13 20.73
N ALA A 107 -4.75 3.46 19.75
CA ALA A 107 -4.46 2.61 18.61
C ALA A 107 -3.00 2.72 18.20
N VAL A 108 -2.46 1.60 17.72
CA VAL A 108 -1.14 1.53 17.11
C VAL A 108 -1.34 1.39 15.61
N GLU A 109 -0.76 2.32 14.85
CA GLU A 109 -0.86 2.36 13.40
C GLU A 109 0.48 2.00 12.75
N VAL A 110 0.43 1.15 11.73
CA VAL A 110 1.60 0.79 10.92
C VAL A 110 1.54 1.57 9.62
N VAL A 111 2.39 2.59 9.50
CA VAL A 111 2.52 3.41 8.28
C VAL A 111 3.36 2.65 7.26
N GLN A 112 2.96 2.71 5.98
CA GLN A 112 3.65 2.01 4.88
C GLN A 112 3.94 2.99 3.74
N LEU A 113 5.21 3.13 3.38
CA LEU A 113 5.70 3.96 2.29
C LEU A 113 5.99 3.10 1.05
N TYR A 114 5.29 3.44 -0.03
CA TYR A 114 5.48 2.81 -1.34
C TYR A 114 6.08 3.80 -2.33
N LEU A 115 7.09 3.36 -3.07
CA LEU A 115 7.64 4.12 -4.19
C LEU A 115 7.20 3.52 -5.53
N HIS A 116 7.09 4.38 -6.53
CA HIS A 116 6.85 4.01 -7.92
C HIS A 116 7.76 4.83 -8.83
N ASP A 117 8.61 4.14 -9.59
CA ASP A 117 9.44 4.77 -10.60
C ASP A 117 8.69 4.81 -11.95
N ARG A 118 8.33 6.01 -12.38
CA ARG A 118 7.50 6.26 -13.58
C ARG A 118 8.30 6.30 -14.88
N VAL A 119 9.62 6.51 -14.82
CA VAL A 119 10.45 6.81 -16.01
C VAL A 119 11.66 5.86 -16.10
N ALA A 120 11.50 4.66 -15.56
CA ALA A 120 12.54 3.66 -15.52
C ALA A 120 12.87 3.11 -16.92
N ARG A 121 14.16 2.81 -17.14
CA ARG A 121 14.64 2.13 -18.35
C ARG A 121 14.19 0.66 -18.43
N MET A 122 13.90 0.04 -17.28
CA MET A 122 13.39 -1.33 -17.19
C MET A 122 12.02 -1.31 -16.50
N CYS A 123 11.23 -2.37 -16.67
CA CYS A 123 9.95 -2.47 -16.01
C CYS A 123 10.13 -2.47 -14.47
N ARG A 124 9.43 -1.56 -13.78
CA ARG A 124 9.45 -1.45 -12.32
C ARG A 124 8.03 -1.70 -11.78
N PRO A 125 7.91 -2.23 -10.55
CA PRO A 125 6.62 -2.41 -9.90
C PRO A 125 5.82 -1.10 -9.79
N LEU A 126 4.49 -1.21 -9.83
CA LEU A 126 3.59 -0.09 -9.58
C LEU A 126 3.66 0.43 -8.13
N ARG A 127 3.98 -0.46 -7.19
CA ARG A 127 4.28 -0.10 -5.80
C ARG A 127 5.38 -1.01 -5.28
N GLU A 128 6.40 -0.42 -4.67
CA GLU A 128 7.47 -1.14 -4.00
C GLU A 128 7.56 -0.62 -2.55
N LEU A 129 7.39 -1.50 -1.57
CA LEU A 129 7.47 -1.13 -0.15
C LEU A 129 8.91 -0.74 0.20
N LYS A 130 9.10 0.41 0.84
CA LYS A 130 10.41 0.94 1.23
C LYS A 130 10.54 1.36 2.69
N GLY A 131 9.42 1.54 3.39
CA GLY A 131 9.37 1.92 4.79
C GLY A 131 8.00 1.68 5.39
#